data_AF-B8B5J0-F1
#
_entry.id   AF-B8B5J0-F1
#
_cell.length_a   1.000
_cell.length_b   1.000
_cell.length_c   1.000
_cell.angle_alpha   90.00
_cell.angle_beta   90.00
_cell.angle_gamma   90.00
#
_symmetry.space_group_name_H-M   'P 1'
#
loop_
_entity.id
_entity.type
_entity.pdbx_description
1 polymer ?
#
loop_
_entity_poly.entity_id
_entity_poly.type
_entity_poly.pdbx_seq_one_letter_code
_entity_poly.pdbx_strand_id
1 'polypeptide(L)'
;MDQSHGTYWGRIHDYFHQNKEFESDRSQNSLVHRWSTIQEHVNKYCGFLSQIQNRNQSGVNHEDMVIYCFLMYKKKEEKKFQFMHCYNVLKNLPKWNDKWNQLAASKTSSKKQKKTANDSPAISTPACNVDENRAADLRIQ
;
A
#
# COMPACT_ATOMS: atom_id res chain seq x y z
N MET A 1 10.36 12.39 22.84
CA MET A 1 11.78 12.57 22.49
C MET A 1 12.00 12.03 21.09
N ASP A 2 12.12 12.92 20.11
CA ASP A 2 12.52 12.59 18.74
C ASP A 2 14.05 12.42 18.71
N GLN A 3 14.54 11.32 18.15
CA GLN A 3 15.97 11.00 18.11
C GLN A 3 16.51 11.37 16.73
N SER A 4 17.69 12.00 16.66
CA SER A 4 18.28 12.33 15.36
C SER A 4 18.54 11.06 14.54
N HIS A 5 18.38 11.16 13.21
CA HIS A 5 18.64 10.05 12.28
C HIS A 5 20.06 9.48 12.48
N GLY A 6 21.06 10.34 12.70
CA GLY A 6 22.43 9.93 12.98
C GLY A 6 22.56 9.12 14.26
N THR A 7 21.95 9.58 15.36
CA THR A 7 21.98 8.89 16.66
C THR A 7 21.29 7.52 16.58
N TYR A 8 20.15 7.45 15.90
CA TYR A 8 19.42 6.18 15.72
C TYR A 8 20.28 5.15 14.99
N TRP A 9 20.84 5.53 13.84
CA TRP A 9 21.66 4.62 13.04
C TRP A 9 23.01 4.30 13.67
N GLY A 10 23.55 5.18 14.52
CA GLY A 10 24.70 4.87 15.36
C GLY A 10 24.41 3.68 16.30
N ARG A 11 23.27 3.68 16.99
CA ARG A 11 22.88 2.53 17.84
C ARG A 11 22.65 1.25 17.05
N ILE A 12 22.05 1.35 15.87
CA ILE A 12 21.87 0.19 14.98
C ILE A 12 23.23 -0.35 14.52
N HIS A 13 24.18 0.53 14.21
CA HIS A 13 25.54 0.15 13.84
C HIS A 13 26.27 -0.56 14.98
N ASP A 14 26.17 -0.04 16.21
CA ASP A 14 26.79 -0.66 17.38
C ASP A 14 26.16 -2.02 17.68
N TYR A 15 24.82 -2.09 17.63
CA TYR A 15 24.09 -3.35 17.79
C TYR A 15 24.48 -4.38 16.73
N PHE A 16 24.61 -3.96 15.46
CA PHE A 16 25.03 -4.84 14.37
C PHE A 16 26.42 -5.45 14.63
N HIS A 17 27.39 -4.65 15.09
CA HIS A 17 28.74 -5.16 15.36
C HIS A 17 28.82 -6.04 16.62
N GLN A 18 27.96 -5.79 17.61
CA GLN A 18 27.89 -6.61 18.83
C GLN A 18 27.22 -7.97 18.62
N ASN A 19 26.34 -8.10 17.62
CA ASN A 19 25.50 -9.28 17.43
C ASN A 19 25.77 -10.05 16.12
N LYS A 20 26.73 -9.62 15.31
CA LYS A 20 27.09 -10.35 14.08
C LYS A 20 27.84 -11.64 14.42
N GLU A 21 27.45 -12.73 13.78
CA GLU A 21 28.13 -14.03 13.88
C GLU A 21 29.23 -14.17 12.80
N PHE A 22 29.52 -13.11 12.05
CA PHE A 22 30.44 -13.12 10.91
C PHE A 22 31.33 -11.87 10.85
N GLU A 23 32.45 -11.98 10.12
CA GLU A 23 33.35 -10.85 9.88
C GLU A 23 32.72 -9.82 8.93
N SER A 24 32.72 -8.57 9.36
CA SER A 24 32.11 -7.45 8.63
C SER A 24 32.63 -6.14 9.20
N ASP A 25 32.90 -5.21 8.30
CA ASP A 25 33.39 -3.83 8.49
C ASP A 25 32.40 -2.79 7.95
N ARG A 26 31.12 -3.15 7.84
CA ARG A 26 30.08 -2.29 7.25
C ARG A 26 29.92 -1.01 8.05
N SER A 27 30.12 0.13 7.39
CA SER A 27 29.85 1.45 7.97
C SER A 27 28.36 1.68 8.23
N GLN A 28 28.06 2.65 9.10
CA GLN A 28 26.70 3.14 9.34
C GLN A 28 25.97 3.49 8.02
N ASN A 29 26.63 4.20 7.10
CA ASN A 29 26.04 4.52 5.80
C ASN A 29 25.73 3.27 4.98
N SER A 30 26.61 2.26 4.99
CA SER A 30 26.35 0.99 4.30
C SER A 30 25.07 0.31 4.81
N LEU A 31 24.86 0.32 6.13
CA LEU A 31 23.65 -0.23 6.76
C LEU A 31 22.39 0.58 6.38
N VAL A 32 22.48 1.91 6.40
CA VAL A 32 21.39 2.80 5.98
C VAL A 32 20.99 2.50 4.53
N HIS A 33 21.95 2.49 3.60
CA HIS A 33 21.67 2.23 2.19
C HIS A 33 21.08 0.84 1.97
N ARG A 34 21.65 -0.18 2.62
CA ARG A 34 21.15 -1.56 2.54
C ARG A 34 19.71 -1.65 3.03
N TRP A 35 19.40 -1.02 4.15
CA TRP A 35 18.03 -0.98 4.67
C TRP A 35 17.08 -0.25 3.74
N SER A 36 17.45 0.92 3.20
CA SER A 36 16.63 1.65 2.24
C SER A 36 16.30 0.80 1.01
N THR A 37 17.27 0.06 0.47
CA THR A 37 17.03 -0.87 -0.65
C THR A 37 16.04 -1.97 -0.28
N ILE A 38 16.23 -2.63 0.88
CA ILE A 38 15.32 -3.68 1.35
C ILE A 38 13.90 -3.11 1.52
N GLN A 39 13.79 -1.97 2.20
CA GLN A 39 12.52 -1.31 2.45
C GLN A 39 11.80 -0.97 1.14
N GLU A 40 12.49 -0.39 0.16
CA GLU A 40 11.91 -0.05 -1.14
C GLU A 40 11.32 -1.28 -1.84
N HIS A 41 12.10 -2.37 -1.93
CA HIS A 41 11.69 -3.58 -2.64
C HIS A 41 10.55 -4.29 -1.91
N VAL A 42 10.61 -4.37 -0.58
CA VAL A 42 9.54 -4.94 0.23
C VAL A 42 8.26 -4.09 0.11
N ASN A 43 8.37 -2.76 0.10
CA ASN A 43 7.21 -1.89 -0.08
C ASN A 43 6.53 -2.11 -1.44
N LYS A 44 7.31 -2.24 -2.52
CA LYS A 44 6.78 -2.58 -3.85
C LYS A 44 6.07 -3.93 -3.83
N TYR A 45 6.70 -4.96 -3.24
CA TYR A 45 6.11 -6.28 -3.09
C TYR A 45 4.77 -6.25 -2.35
N CYS A 46 4.70 -5.59 -1.19
CA CYS A 46 3.45 -5.41 -0.45
C CYS A 46 2.39 -4.68 -1.28
N GLY A 47 2.77 -3.66 -2.06
CA GLY A 47 1.87 -2.96 -2.96
C GLY A 47 1.27 -3.85 -4.06
N PHE A 48 2.02 -4.81 -4.58
CA PHE A 48 1.51 -5.81 -5.52
C PHE A 48 0.62 -6.85 -4.82
N LEU A 49 1.02 -7.30 -3.63
CA LEU A 49 0.22 -8.22 -2.82
C LEU A 49 -1.18 -7.63 -2.53
N SER A 50 -1.26 -6.37 -2.10
CA SER A 50 -2.54 -5.70 -1.88
C SER A 50 -3.37 -5.57 -3.16
N GLN A 51 -2.74 -5.33 -4.31
CA GLN A 51 -3.45 -5.27 -5.59
C GLN A 51 -4.05 -6.63 -5.98
N ILE A 52 -3.31 -7.72 -5.77
CA ILE A 52 -3.78 -9.08 -6.05
C ILE A 52 -4.92 -9.44 -5.09
N GLN A 53 -4.76 -9.17 -3.79
CA GLN A 53 -5.81 -9.41 -2.79
C GLN A 53 -7.11 -8.64 -3.11
N ASN A 54 -7.00 -7.37 -3.52
CA ASN A 54 -8.17 -6.56 -3.86
C ASN A 54 -8.88 -7.03 -5.15
N ARG A 55 -8.14 -7.60 -6.11
CA ARG A 55 -8.72 -8.14 -7.36
C ARG A 55 -9.36 -9.51 -7.16
N ASN A 56 -8.79 -10.33 -6.27
CA ASN A 56 -9.12 -11.75 -6.15
C ASN A 56 -9.93 -12.02 -4.87
N GLN A 57 -11.06 -11.34 -4.70
CA GLN A 57 -11.97 -11.55 -3.55
C GLN A 57 -12.53 -12.99 -3.47
N SER A 58 -12.34 -13.81 -4.52
CA SER A 58 -12.70 -15.23 -4.58
C SER A 58 -11.50 -16.15 -4.30
N GLY A 59 -11.31 -16.54 -3.04
CA GLY A 59 -10.79 -17.86 -2.61
C GLY A 59 -9.42 -18.36 -3.09
N VAL A 60 -8.55 -17.52 -3.65
CA VAL A 60 -7.21 -17.97 -4.11
C VAL A 60 -6.33 -18.34 -2.91
N ASN A 61 -5.64 -19.48 -3.00
CA ASN A 61 -4.73 -19.96 -1.95
C ASN A 61 -3.54 -18.99 -1.75
N HIS A 62 -2.95 -19.00 -0.56
CA HIS A 62 -1.79 -18.18 -0.23
C HIS A 62 -0.61 -18.42 -1.18
N GLU A 63 -0.38 -19.68 -1.55
CA GLU A 63 0.70 -20.07 -2.46
C GLU A 63 0.54 -19.43 -3.85
N ASP A 64 -0.66 -19.48 -4.40
CA ASP A 64 -0.99 -18.85 -5.68
C ASP A 64 -0.81 -17.33 -5.62
N MET A 65 -1.22 -16.69 -4.53
CA MET A 65 -0.99 -15.24 -4.33
C MET A 65 0.49 -14.89 -4.36
N VAL A 66 1.35 -15.69 -3.73
CA VAL A 66 2.80 -15.47 -3.76
C VAL A 66 3.35 -15.62 -5.17
N ILE A 67 2.92 -16.65 -5.91
CA ILE A 67 3.32 -16.88 -7.32
C ILE A 67 2.91 -15.69 -8.19
N TYR A 68 1.65 -15.26 -8.12
CA TYR A 68 1.17 -14.10 -8.88
C TYR A 68 1.92 -12.82 -8.53
N CYS A 69 2.25 -12.64 -7.26
CA CYS A 69 3.02 -11.47 -6.82
C CYS A 69 4.44 -11.49 -7.39
N PHE A 70 5.11 -12.64 -7.42
CA PHE A 70 6.42 -12.77 -8.07
C PHE A 70 6.37 -12.49 -9.58
N LEU A 71 5.34 -13.01 -10.27
CA LEU A 71 5.13 -12.75 -11.70
C LEU A 71 4.89 -11.27 -11.96
N MET A 72 4.04 -10.62 -11.15
CA MET A 72 3.76 -9.19 -11.26
C MET A 72 5.01 -8.35 -10.98
N TYR A 73 5.78 -8.70 -9.95
CA TYR A 73 7.03 -8.03 -9.62
C TYR A 73 8.03 -8.15 -10.78
N LYS A 74 8.26 -9.35 -11.31
CA LYS A 74 9.17 -9.56 -12.45
C LYS A 74 8.74 -8.76 -13.68
N LYS A 75 7.44 -8.68 -13.95
CA LYS A 75 6.89 -7.92 -15.08
C LYS A 75 7.05 -6.40 -14.92
N LYS A 76 7.00 -5.89 -13.69
CA LYS A 76 7.00 -4.43 -13.41
C LYS A 76 8.36 -3.86 -13.10
N GLU A 77 9.21 -4.63 -12.40
CA GLU A 77 10.54 -4.19 -11.94
C GLU A 77 11.66 -4.76 -12.80
N GLU A 78 11.32 -5.61 -13.79
CA GLU A 78 12.26 -6.32 -14.68
C GLU A 78 13.31 -7.16 -13.92
N LYS A 79 13.07 -7.42 -12.64
CA LYS A 79 13.97 -8.11 -11.71
C LYS A 79 13.19 -9.12 -10.89
N LYS A 80 13.87 -10.19 -10.47
CA LYS A 80 13.31 -11.11 -9.49
C LYS A 80 13.28 -10.45 -8.11
N PHE A 81 12.18 -10.61 -7.37
CA PHE A 81 12.15 -10.22 -5.97
C PHE A 81 13.05 -11.17 -5.16
N GLN A 82 14.03 -10.59 -4.44
CA GLN A 82 15.05 -11.36 -3.72
C GLN A 82 14.97 -11.22 -2.19
N PHE A 83 14.08 -10.36 -1.68
CA PHE A 83 13.99 -10.01 -0.26
C PHE A 83 12.83 -10.72 0.46
N MET A 84 12.49 -11.95 0.03
CA MET A 84 11.40 -12.72 0.62
C MET A 84 11.63 -13.03 2.10
N HIS A 85 12.85 -13.41 2.47
CA HIS A 85 13.21 -13.62 3.88
C HIS A 85 12.99 -12.34 4.71
N CYS A 86 13.43 -11.18 4.21
CA CYS A 86 13.23 -9.90 4.88
C CYS A 86 11.74 -9.57 5.04
N TYR A 87 10.93 -9.78 4.01
CA TYR A 87 9.48 -9.61 4.10
C TYR A 87 8.86 -10.50 5.20
N ASN A 88 9.26 -11.78 5.28
CA ASN A 88 8.73 -12.71 6.28
C ASN A 88 9.10 -12.33 7.73
N VAL A 89 10.26 -11.71 7.95
CA VAL A 89 10.63 -11.15 9.25
C VAL A 89 9.80 -9.90 9.56
N LEU A 90 9.64 -9.01 8.58
CA LEU A 90 8.97 -7.72 8.77
C LEU A 90 7.45 -7.83 8.94
N LYS A 91 6.79 -8.73 8.21
CA LYS A 91 5.32 -8.84 8.17
C LYS A 91 4.69 -9.13 9.54
N ASN A 92 5.43 -9.77 10.44
CA ASN A 92 4.96 -10.14 11.79
C ASN A 92 5.24 -9.06 12.84
N LEU A 93 5.94 -7.96 12.51
CA LEU A 93 6.27 -6.91 13.47
C LEU A 93 5.07 -5.97 13.65
N PRO A 94 4.58 -5.73 14.88
CA PRO A 94 3.39 -4.90 15.12
C PRO A 94 3.47 -3.51 14.49
N LYS A 95 4.61 -2.82 14.71
CA LYS A 95 4.88 -1.50 14.14
C LYS A 95 4.85 -1.49 12.61
N TRP A 96 5.25 -2.59 11.98
CA TRP A 96 5.21 -2.72 10.53
C TRP A 96 3.75 -2.87 10.07
N ASN A 97 2.99 -3.77 10.70
CA ASN A 97 1.60 -4.01 10.36
C ASN A 97 0.72 -2.75 10.55
N ASP A 98 0.91 -2.01 11.64
CA ASP A 98 0.19 -0.76 11.91
C ASP A 98 0.41 0.29 10.82
N LYS A 99 1.67 0.46 10.39
CA LYS A 99 2.03 1.36 9.30
C LYS A 99 1.34 0.95 7.99
N TRP A 100 1.28 -0.35 7.71
CA TRP A 100 0.59 -0.85 6.51
C TRP A 100 -0.92 -0.69 6.56
N ASN A 101 -1.55 -0.94 7.71
CA ASN A 101 -2.97 -0.71 7.91
C ASN A 101 -3.34 0.77 7.73
N GLN A 102 -2.51 1.70 8.22
CA GLN A 102 -2.70 3.14 7.99
C GLN A 102 -2.53 3.54 6.52
N LEU A 103 -1.53 2.97 5.82
CA LEU A 103 -1.32 3.21 4.39
C LEU A 103 -2.43 2.61 3.51
N ALA A 104 -3.08 1.53 3.95
CA ALA A 104 -4.24 0.95 3.29
C ALA A 104 -5.50 1.81 3.52
N ALA A 105 -5.73 2.27 4.75
CA ALA A 105 -6.88 3.09 5.13
C ALA A 105 -6.84 4.51 4.53
N SER A 106 -5.65 5.09 4.32
CA SER A 106 -5.52 6.41 3.68
C SER A 106 -5.88 6.39 2.18
N LYS A 107 -5.69 5.27 1.48
CA LYS A 107 -6.05 5.13 0.06
C LYS A 107 -7.57 5.06 -0.20
N THR A 108 -8.37 4.70 0.80
CA THR A 108 -9.84 4.68 0.70
C THR A 108 -10.50 6.03 1.05
N SER A 109 -9.76 7.00 1.61
CA SER A 109 -10.33 8.29 2.04
C SER A 109 -10.29 9.41 0.99
N SER A 110 -9.58 9.26 -0.14
CA SER A 110 -9.42 10.35 -1.12
C SER A 110 -10.57 10.53 -2.12
N LYS A 111 -11.72 9.88 -1.89
CA LYS A 111 -12.93 10.06 -2.72
C LYS A 111 -14.03 10.77 -1.94
N LYS A 112 -13.73 11.97 -1.40
CA LYS A 112 -14.77 12.88 -0.88
C LYS A 112 -14.81 14.16 -1.71
N GLN A 113 -15.67 14.08 -2.72
CA GLN A 113 -16.50 15.12 -3.31
C GLN A 113 -15.99 16.58 -3.22
N LYS A 114 -15.63 17.10 -4.40
CA LYS A 114 -15.76 18.52 -4.75
C LYS A 114 -17.18 18.98 -4.37
N LYS A 115 -17.33 19.69 -3.25
CA LYS A 115 -18.52 20.48 -2.95
C LYS A 115 -18.21 21.92 -3.35
N THR A 116 -18.81 22.34 -4.46
CA THR A 116 -18.97 23.74 -4.83
C THR A 116 -19.81 24.43 -3.75
N ALA A 117 -19.37 25.61 -3.32
CA ALA A 117 -20.16 26.50 -2.49
C ALA A 117 -21.31 27.11 -3.31
N ASN A 118 -22.54 27.11 -2.79
CA ASN A 118 -23.22 28.32 -2.34
C ASN A 118 -24.65 28.04 -1.85
N ASP A 119 -24.97 28.71 -0.75
CA ASP A 119 -26.25 29.22 -0.24
C ASP A 119 -27.48 28.32 -0.05
N SER A 120 -28.13 28.59 1.08
CA SER A 120 -29.52 28.28 1.45
C SER A 120 -30.05 29.48 2.24
N PRO A 121 -31.37 29.63 2.53
CA PRO A 121 -32.53 28.90 2.03
C PRO A 121 -33.78 29.81 1.74
N ALA A 122 -34.74 29.35 0.94
CA ALA A 122 -36.16 29.80 1.00
C ALA A 122 -37.04 28.79 0.23
N ILE A 123 -37.85 27.97 0.93
CA ILE A 123 -39.30 28.10 1.19
C ILE A 123 -40.21 27.58 0.04
N SER A 124 -41.01 26.57 0.41
CA SER A 124 -42.36 26.14 -0.02
C SER A 124 -42.73 26.16 -1.50
N THR A 125 -43.23 25.07 -2.11
CA THR A 125 -44.57 24.48 -1.86
C THR A 125 -44.73 23.16 -2.66
N PRO A 126 -45.71 22.30 -2.30
CA PRO A 126 -46.02 21.06 -3.01
C PRO A 126 -47.16 21.25 -4.04
N ALA A 127 -47.10 20.54 -5.18
CA ALA A 127 -48.30 20.23 -5.96
C ALA A 127 -48.05 19.02 -6.88
N CYS A 128 -48.95 18.05 -6.73
CA CYS A 128 -49.19 16.90 -7.58
C CYS A 128 -49.77 17.30 -8.95
N ASN A 129 -49.37 16.61 -10.03
CA ASN A 129 -50.26 15.75 -10.84
C ASN A 129 -49.60 15.29 -12.16
N VAL A 130 -49.91 14.02 -12.47
CA VAL A 130 -50.01 13.28 -13.76
C VAL A 130 -50.33 14.17 -14.98
N ASP A 131 -49.99 13.87 -16.25
CA ASP A 131 -49.85 12.59 -16.94
C ASP A 131 -49.17 12.79 -18.34
N GLU A 132 -48.80 11.67 -18.99
CA GLU A 132 -48.87 11.44 -20.45
C GLU A 132 -47.89 12.13 -21.44
N ASN A 133 -46.91 11.36 -21.96
CA ASN A 133 -46.99 10.90 -23.35
C ASN A 133 -45.99 9.79 -23.73
N ARG A 134 -46.43 9.02 -24.71
CA ARG A 134 -45.96 7.73 -25.22
C ARG A 134 -44.98 7.89 -26.40
N ALA A 135 -44.12 6.89 -26.60
CA ALA A 135 -43.75 6.27 -27.89
C ALA A 135 -42.24 6.14 -28.24
N ALA A 136 -41.89 4.89 -28.62
CA ALA A 136 -40.88 4.40 -29.57
C ALA A 136 -39.40 4.78 -29.33
N ASP A 137 -38.52 3.85 -28.94
CA ASP A 137 -37.97 2.73 -29.74
C ASP A 137 -37.37 3.16 -31.08
N LEU A 138 -36.04 3.11 -31.16
CA LEU A 138 -35.29 2.71 -32.36
C LEU A 138 -33.84 2.42 -31.96
N ARG A 139 -33.53 1.11 -31.93
CA ARG A 139 -32.22 0.53 -32.25
C ARG A 139 -31.54 1.29 -33.40
N ILE A 140 -30.20 1.29 -33.40
CA ILE A 140 -29.39 0.69 -34.48
C ILE A 140 -27.94 0.54 -33.98
N GLN A 141 -27.52 -0.73 -33.99
CA GLN A 141 -26.19 -1.38 -34.00
C GLN A 141 -25.03 -0.82 -33.16
#